data_AF-A0AA43CA12-F1
#
_entry.id   AF-A0AA43CA12-F1
#
_cell.length_a   1.000
_cell.length_b   1.000
_cell.length_c   1.000
_cell.angle_alpha   90.00
_cell.angle_beta   90.00
_cell.angle_gamma   90.00
#
_symmetry.space_group_name_H-M   'P 1'
#
loop_
_entity.id
_entity.type
_entity.pdbx_description
1 polymer ?
#
loop_
_entity_poly.entity_id
_entity_poly.type
_entity_poly.pdbx_seq_one_letter_code
_entity_poly.pdbx_strand_id
1 'polypeptide(L)'
;MNPFKICSKCGYTWKVRDDFLGDLSICLVGFQASAKETECGYYLFNHILEGNQCNTTLAMEVEAFLSLHKGSMFTDIKFKSPMCELHCVRVEDLSQCPVECKNAIAREIMQAFSQCKI
;
A
#
# COMPACT_ATOMS: atom_id res chain seq x y z
N MET A 1 13.79 1.22 -20.61
CA MET A 1 12.53 1.13 -19.85
C MET A 1 12.91 0.90 -18.40
N ASN A 2 12.51 1.77 -17.49
CA ASN A 2 12.88 1.63 -16.07
C ASN A 2 12.02 0.53 -15.43
N PRO A 3 12.58 -0.31 -14.55
CA PRO A 3 11.80 -1.32 -13.86
C PRO A 3 10.78 -0.66 -12.93
N PHE A 4 9.68 -1.36 -12.66
CA PHE A 4 8.66 -0.92 -11.71
C PHE A 4 9.23 -0.72 -10.30
N LYS A 5 10.00 -1.69 -9.80
CA LYS A 5 10.67 -1.60 -8.50
C LYS A 5 11.95 -2.44 -8.48
N ILE A 6 12.94 -1.97 -7.73
CA ILE A 6 14.14 -2.75 -7.37
C ILE A 6 14.20 -2.82 -5.85
N CYS A 7 14.39 -4.01 -5.29
CA CYS A 7 14.64 -4.20 -3.87
C CYS A 7 16.03 -3.64 -3.54
N SER A 8 16.08 -2.62 -2.69
CA SER A 8 17.35 -1.99 -2.29
C SER A 8 18.27 -2.90 -1.47
N LYS A 9 17.72 -3.97 -0.84
CA LYS A 9 18.49 -4.91 -0.03
C LYS A 9 19.15 -6.03 -0.84
N CYS A 10 18.40 -6.70 -1.71
CA CYS A 10 18.88 -7.88 -2.45
C CYS A 10 19.02 -7.67 -3.97
N GLY A 11 18.61 -6.51 -4.51
CA GLY A 11 18.71 -6.21 -5.94
C GLY A 11 17.66 -6.88 -6.82
N TYR A 12 16.75 -7.69 -6.26
CA TYR A 12 15.65 -8.28 -7.03
C TYR A 12 14.84 -7.18 -7.74
N THR A 13 14.49 -7.43 -9.00
CA THR A 13 13.90 -6.42 -9.88
C THR A 13 12.54 -6.90 -10.39
N TRP A 14 11.49 -6.17 -10.03
CA TRP A 14 10.16 -6.30 -10.62
C TRP A 14 10.07 -5.39 -11.85
N LYS A 15 9.90 -5.97 -13.04
CA LYS A 15 9.96 -5.20 -14.30
C LYS A 15 8.67 -4.42 -14.50
N VAL A 16 7.53 -5.07 -14.27
CA VAL A 16 6.20 -4.45 -14.33
C VAL A 16 5.45 -4.64 -13.00
N ARG A 17 4.37 -3.87 -12.81
CA ARG A 17 3.56 -3.94 -11.59
C ARG A 17 2.99 -5.33 -11.32
N ASP A 18 2.60 -6.04 -12.39
CA ASP A 18 2.00 -7.37 -12.27
C ASP A 18 3.02 -8.40 -11.73
N ASP A 19 4.32 -8.24 -12.05
CA ASP A 19 5.38 -9.05 -11.44
C ASP A 19 5.41 -8.84 -9.91
N PHE A 20 5.24 -7.59 -9.45
CA PHE A 20 5.25 -7.26 -8.02
C PHE A 20 4.00 -7.78 -7.30
N LEU A 21 2.83 -7.67 -7.93
CA LEU A 21 1.56 -8.13 -7.36
C LEU A 21 1.44 -9.66 -7.33
N GLY A 22 2.06 -10.37 -8.27
CA GLY A 22 2.08 -11.83 -8.33
C GLY A 22 3.18 -12.49 -7.51
N ASP A 23 4.09 -11.71 -6.92
CA ASP A 23 5.23 -12.25 -6.16
C ASP A 23 4.81 -12.72 -4.77
N LEU A 24 4.89 -14.03 -4.54
CA LEU A 24 4.55 -14.66 -3.24
C LEU A 24 5.53 -14.31 -2.11
N SER A 25 6.71 -13.78 -2.45
CA SER A 25 7.69 -13.29 -1.47
C SER A 25 7.37 -11.86 -0.99
N ILE A 26 6.36 -11.21 -1.58
CA ILE A 26 5.89 -9.88 -1.21
C ILE A 26 4.57 -10.00 -0.45
N CYS A 27 4.48 -9.32 0.68
CA CYS A 27 3.24 -9.23 1.43
C CYS A 27 3.09 -7.88 2.14
N LEU A 28 1.86 -7.38 2.19
CA LEU A 28 1.49 -6.11 2.82
C LEU A 28 1.59 -6.25 4.35
N VAL A 29 2.24 -5.27 4.98
CA VAL A 29 2.36 -5.16 6.45
C VAL A 29 1.78 -3.88 7.01
N GLY A 30 1.58 -2.86 6.18
CA GLY A 30 1.08 -1.59 6.68
C GLY A 30 0.70 -0.59 5.61
N PHE A 31 -0.01 0.44 6.06
CA PHE A 31 -0.39 1.58 5.25
C PHE A 31 -0.11 2.87 6.02
N GLN A 32 0.74 3.73 5.45
CA GLN A 32 0.96 5.09 5.91
C GLN A 32 0.08 6.04 5.11
N ALA A 33 -0.97 6.53 5.76
CA ALA A 33 -1.96 7.41 5.14
C ALA A 33 -1.40 8.79 4.80
N SER A 34 -1.96 9.42 3.77
CA SER A 34 -1.72 10.85 3.50
C SER A 34 -2.32 11.69 4.63
N ALA A 35 -1.57 12.64 5.16
CA ALA A 35 -2.07 13.60 6.14
C ALA A 35 -2.74 14.81 5.47
N LYS A 36 -2.35 15.13 4.22
CA LYS A 36 -2.88 16.22 3.40
C LYS A 36 -3.23 15.78 1.99
N GLU A 37 -4.12 16.51 1.34
CA GLU A 37 -4.65 16.19 0.01
C GLU A 37 -3.54 16.15 -1.06
N THR A 38 -2.49 16.95 -0.89
CA THR A 38 -1.32 17.02 -1.78
C THR A 38 -0.27 15.95 -1.52
N GLU A 39 -0.37 15.20 -0.42
CA GLU A 39 0.63 14.20 -0.02
C GLU A 39 0.23 12.81 -0.52
N CYS A 40 1.23 12.04 -0.95
CA CYS A 40 1.05 10.63 -1.34
C CYS A 40 0.95 9.75 -0.09
N GLY A 41 0.11 8.72 -0.17
CA GLY A 41 0.08 7.65 0.83
C GLY A 41 1.09 6.57 0.44
N TYR A 42 1.48 5.73 1.40
CA TYR A 42 2.41 4.63 1.14
C TYR A 42 1.88 3.30 1.64
N TYR A 43 1.89 2.29 0.78
CA TYR A 43 1.81 0.90 1.21
C TYR A 43 3.20 0.41 1.61
N LEU A 44 3.24 -0.35 2.70
CA LEU A 44 4.45 -0.97 3.22
C LEU A 44 4.37 -2.47 2.98
N PHE A 45 5.30 -2.99 2.19
CA PHE A 45 5.39 -4.40 1.87
C PHE A 45 6.68 -4.99 2.42
N ASN A 46 6.62 -6.17 3.02
CA ASN A 46 7.83 -6.94 3.28
C ASN A 46 8.18 -7.79 2.07
N HIS A 47 9.48 -7.82 1.74
CA HIS A 47 10.06 -8.76 0.79
C HIS A 47 10.84 -9.82 1.57
N ILE A 48 10.26 -11.01 1.65
CA ILE A 48 10.66 -12.13 2.49
C ILE A 48 11.13 -13.27 1.59
N LEU A 49 12.42 -13.53 1.55
CA LEU A 49 13.00 -14.66 0.83
C LEU A 49 13.37 -15.77 1.81
N GLU A 50 13.31 -17.02 1.33
CA GLU A 50 13.75 -18.18 2.09
C GLU A 50 15.19 -18.02 2.58
N GLY A 51 15.50 -18.63 3.73
CA GLY A 51 16.83 -18.53 4.34
C GLY A 51 17.21 -17.11 4.79
N ASN A 52 16.24 -16.19 4.95
CA ASN A 52 16.46 -14.80 5.38
C ASN A 52 17.36 -14.00 4.41
N GLN A 53 17.40 -14.40 3.14
CA GLN A 53 18.21 -13.74 2.10
C GLN A 53 17.69 -12.33 1.79
N CYS A 54 16.40 -12.10 2.00
CA CYS A 54 15.79 -10.78 2.05
C CYS A 54 14.72 -10.76 3.15
N ASN A 55 14.61 -9.62 3.82
CA ASN A 55 13.65 -9.31 4.87
C ASN A 55 13.68 -7.80 5.07
N THR A 56 13.37 -7.07 4.00
CA THR A 56 13.30 -5.60 4.03
C THR A 56 11.86 -5.17 3.84
N THR A 57 11.54 -3.99 4.33
CA THR A 57 10.29 -3.32 4.01
C THR A 57 10.51 -2.39 2.82
N LEU A 58 9.57 -2.43 1.88
CA LEU A 58 9.51 -1.59 0.70
C LEU A 58 8.30 -0.66 0.85
N ALA A 59 8.55 0.64 0.80
CA ALA A 59 7.50 1.63 0.65
C ALA A 59 7.17 1.82 -0.84
N MET A 60 5.87 1.80 -1.15
CA MET A 60 5.33 2.03 -2.49
C MET A 60 4.22 3.08 -2.41
N GLU A 61 4.28 4.08 -3.29
CA GLU A 61 3.25 5.10 -3.40
C GLU A 61 1.90 4.49 -3.80
N VAL A 62 0.82 4.94 -3.17
CA VAL A 62 -0.55 4.53 -3.50
C VAL A 62 -0.86 4.78 -4.98
N GLU A 63 -0.33 5.89 -5.51
CA GLU A 63 -0.47 6.37 -6.88
C GLU A 63 -0.07 5.31 -7.92
N ALA A 64 0.92 4.46 -7.62
CA ALA A 64 1.34 3.37 -8.48
C ALA A 64 0.26 2.29 -8.70
N PHE A 65 -0.76 2.26 -7.83
CA PHE A 65 -1.82 1.26 -7.81
C PHE A 65 -3.23 1.84 -8.03
N LEU A 66 -3.38 3.15 -8.22
CA LEU A 66 -4.69 3.79 -8.38
C LEU A 66 -5.54 3.18 -9.50
N SER A 67 -4.93 2.67 -10.58
CA SER A 67 -5.68 2.03 -11.67
C SER A 67 -6.37 0.72 -11.27
N LEU A 68 -6.04 0.15 -10.10
CA LEU A 68 -6.75 -1.00 -9.53
C LEU A 68 -8.13 -0.61 -9.00
N HIS A 69 -8.30 0.64 -8.56
CA HIS A 69 -9.59 1.17 -8.15
C HIS A 69 -10.53 1.30 -9.35
N LYS A 70 -11.78 0.89 -9.18
CA LYS A 70 -12.84 0.97 -10.22
C LYS A 70 -13.99 1.89 -9.83
N GLY A 71 -14.01 2.39 -8.60
CA GLY A 71 -15.06 3.28 -8.10
C GLY A 71 -14.77 4.77 -8.31
N SER A 72 -15.57 5.60 -7.66
CA SER A 72 -15.38 7.06 -7.64
C SER A 72 -14.07 7.44 -6.98
N MET A 73 -13.43 8.48 -7.51
CA MET A 73 -12.27 9.10 -6.89
C MET A 73 -12.71 10.16 -5.89
N PHE A 74 -12.10 10.14 -4.70
CA PHE A 74 -12.29 11.08 -3.61
C PHE A 74 -10.95 11.74 -3.33
N THR A 75 -10.90 13.07 -3.36
CA THR A 75 -9.67 13.83 -3.14
C THR A 75 -9.57 14.39 -1.73
N ASP A 76 -10.71 14.60 -1.08
CA ASP A 76 -10.80 15.20 0.25
C ASP A 76 -10.26 14.28 1.34
N ILE A 77 -9.60 14.87 2.34
CA ILE A 77 -9.27 14.17 3.58
C ILE A 77 -10.31 14.50 4.65
N LYS A 78 -10.98 13.45 5.14
CA LYS A 78 -11.97 13.54 6.23
C LYS A 78 -11.39 13.18 7.60
N PHE A 79 -10.07 13.17 7.74
CA PHE A 79 -9.39 12.78 8.99
C PHE A 79 -9.87 13.60 10.19
N LYS A 80 -10.18 12.91 11.31
CA LYS A 80 -10.75 13.50 12.54
C LYS A 80 -12.11 14.20 12.39
N SER A 81 -12.76 14.13 11.24
CA SER A 81 -14.16 14.53 11.13
C SER A 81 -15.05 13.61 12.00
N PRO A 82 -16.28 14.02 12.34
CA PRO A 82 -17.20 13.18 13.11
C PRO A 82 -17.51 11.81 12.47
N MET A 83 -17.31 11.68 11.15
CA MET A 83 -17.52 10.42 10.42
C MET A 83 -16.26 9.54 10.40
N CYS A 84 -15.10 10.04 10.81
CA CYS A 84 -13.82 9.34 10.67
C CYS A 84 -13.61 8.30 11.78
N GLU A 85 -13.46 7.04 11.40
CA GLU A 85 -13.22 5.90 12.31
C GLU A 85 -11.75 5.73 12.72
N LEU A 86 -10.88 6.67 12.33
CA LEU A 86 -9.46 6.74 12.74
C LEU A 86 -8.58 5.55 12.36
N HIS A 87 -8.98 4.69 11.41
CA HIS A 87 -8.14 3.60 10.90
C HIS A 87 -6.73 4.03 10.48
N CYS A 88 -6.60 5.23 9.91
CA CYS A 88 -5.31 5.80 9.47
C CYS A 88 -4.32 6.15 10.61
N VAL A 89 -4.70 6.02 11.88
CA VAL A 89 -3.81 6.28 13.02
C VAL A 89 -2.82 5.12 13.24
N ARG A 90 -3.19 3.90 12.88
CA ARG A 90 -2.35 2.70 13.06
C ARG A 90 -1.91 2.18 11.70
N VAL A 91 -0.60 2.02 11.52
CA VAL A 91 -0.02 1.59 10.24
C VAL A 91 -0.41 0.16 9.92
N GLU A 92 -0.53 -0.69 10.93
CA GLU A 92 -0.89 -2.10 10.83
C GLU A 92 -2.41 -2.32 10.72
N ASP A 93 -3.22 -1.25 10.87
CA ASP A 93 -4.66 -1.34 10.62
C ASP A 93 -4.91 -1.34 9.11
N LEU A 94 -5.12 -2.54 8.59
CA LEU A 94 -5.40 -2.83 7.18
C LEU A 94 -6.89 -2.96 6.87
N SER A 95 -7.79 -2.47 7.73
CA SER A 95 -9.22 -2.47 7.44
C SER A 95 -9.59 -1.48 6.33
N GLN A 96 -10.72 -1.75 5.67
CA GLN A 96 -11.38 -0.78 4.82
C GLN A 96 -11.92 0.42 5.65
N CYS A 97 -12.14 1.54 4.99
CA CYS A 97 -12.74 2.74 5.58
C CYS A 97 -14.06 3.02 4.85
N PRO A 98 -15.21 3.11 5.55
CA PRO A 98 -16.51 3.31 4.91
C PRO A 98 -16.77 4.76 4.47
N VAL A 99 -15.91 5.69 4.87
CA VAL A 99 -16.06 7.13 4.60
C VAL A 99 -15.50 7.48 3.22
N GLU A 100 -16.26 8.25 2.44
CA GLU A 100 -15.78 8.88 1.19
C GLU A 100 -14.64 9.87 1.46
N CYS A 101 -13.42 9.34 1.44
CA CYS A 101 -12.18 10.00 1.82
C CYS A 101 -11.06 9.52 0.89
N LYS A 102 -10.09 10.36 0.59
CA LYS A 102 -8.91 9.99 -0.21
C LYS A 102 -8.24 8.70 0.27
N ASN A 103 -8.05 8.58 1.59
CA ASN A 103 -7.42 7.40 2.19
C ASN A 103 -8.33 6.15 2.15
N ALA A 104 -9.64 6.29 1.95
CA ALA A 104 -10.53 5.14 1.82
C ALA A 104 -10.29 4.39 0.50
N ILE A 105 -9.99 5.11 -0.58
CA ILE A 105 -9.60 4.50 -1.87
C ILE A 105 -8.30 3.71 -1.71
N ALA A 106 -7.32 4.28 -1.03
CA ALA A 106 -6.08 3.56 -0.73
C ALA A 106 -6.36 2.27 0.07
N ARG A 107 -7.24 2.35 1.07
CA ARG A 107 -7.64 1.21 1.89
C ARG A 107 -8.46 0.17 1.15
N GLU A 108 -9.21 0.56 0.12
CA GLU A 108 -9.90 -0.36 -0.78
C GLU A 108 -8.91 -1.10 -1.67
N ILE A 109 -8.01 -0.37 -2.34
CA ILE A 109 -6.98 -0.94 -3.23
C ILE A 109 -6.14 -1.98 -2.50
N MET A 110 -5.72 -1.70 -1.26
CA MET A 110 -4.83 -2.61 -0.53
C MET A 110 -5.46 -3.96 -0.16
N GLN A 111 -6.80 -4.09 -0.26
CA GLN A 111 -7.48 -5.38 -0.09
C GLN A 111 -7.18 -6.36 -1.22
N ALA A 112 -6.64 -5.89 -2.36
CA ALA A 112 -6.17 -6.75 -3.43
C ALA A 112 -4.81 -7.39 -3.16
N PHE A 113 -4.11 -7.00 -2.08
CA PHE A 113 -2.76 -7.47 -1.79
C PHE A 113 -2.76 -8.60 -0.77
N SER A 114 -1.85 -9.57 -0.95
CA SER A 114 -1.56 -10.58 0.06
C SER A 114 -1.01 -9.94 1.33
N GLN A 115 -1.59 -10.22 2.48
CA GLN A 115 -1.08 -9.76 3.78
C GLN A 115 -0.04 -10.73 4.34
N CYS A 116 0.96 -10.22 5.06
CA CYS A 116 1.94 -11.09 5.68
C CYS A 116 1.27 -11.92 6.77
N LYS A 117 1.50 -13.23 6.75
CA LYS A 117 1.14 -14.11 7.86
C LYS A 117 2.14 -13.85 8.98
N ILE A 118 1.68 -13.19 10.04
CA ILE A 118 2.43 -13.02 11.30
C ILE A 118 2.30 -14.30 12.10
#